data_AF-A0A9X6ACJ1-F1
#
_entry.id   AF-A0A9X6ACJ1-F1
#
_cell.length_a   1.000
_cell.length_b   1.000
_cell.length_c   1.000
_cell.angle_alpha   90.00
_cell.angle_beta   90.00
_cell.angle_gamma   90.00
#
_symmetry.space_group_name_H-M   'P 1'
#
loop_
_entity.id
_entity.type
_entity.pdbx_description
1 polymer ?
#
loop_
_entity_poly.entity_id
_entity_poly.type
_entity_poly.pdbx_seq_one_letter_code
_entity_poly.pdbx_strand_id
1 'polypeptide(L)'
;MINPRRTYDADHLGDIGWPTGAGDSAEITEQMRRLRRQPLRVRQHAYLEGRLVAEHAWYTAKARRFTRIARRWTTVAFIATLLGLAGGFVRAFGLLNYDGLGSASAIAAAATAWVQLKQYRPLAAAYSLTSHELLLVKAGLETLGDDEAQWSRHCSEAEEAISREHTMWLARREAA
;
A
#
# COMPACT_ATOMS: atom_id res chain seq x y z
N MET A 1 -7.74 -0.52 13.91
CA MET A 1 -7.51 0.91 13.61
C MET A 1 -6.03 1.17 13.85
N ILE A 2 -5.21 1.31 12.81
CA ILE A 2 -3.77 1.57 12.94
C ILE A 2 -3.57 3.09 12.89
N ASN A 3 -2.99 3.62 13.96
CA ASN A 3 -2.76 5.03 14.25
C ASN A 3 -1.55 5.57 13.44
N PRO A 4 -1.72 6.57 12.56
CA PRO A 4 -0.62 7.17 11.82
C PRO A 4 -0.27 8.54 12.41
N ARG A 5 0.78 8.59 13.24
CA ARG A 5 1.65 9.74 13.57
C ARG A 5 2.30 9.50 14.94
N ARG A 6 3.42 8.78 14.95
CA ARG A 6 4.44 8.98 15.98
C ARG A 6 5.61 9.63 15.26
N THR A 7 5.67 10.95 15.33
CA THR A 7 6.86 11.72 14.97
C THR A 7 7.94 11.32 15.96
N TYR A 8 8.96 10.60 15.50
CA TYR A 8 10.17 10.40 16.29
C TYR A 8 10.97 11.70 16.19
N ASP A 9 11.06 12.41 17.31
CA ASP A 9 11.97 13.53 17.47
C ASP A 9 13.41 12.98 17.47
N ALA A 10 14.24 13.41 16.51
CA ALA A 10 15.56 12.84 16.28
C ALA A 10 16.60 13.29 17.33
N ASP A 11 16.28 14.27 18.17
CA ASP A 11 17.20 14.87 19.14
C ASP A 11 17.32 14.09 20.47
N HIS A 12 16.53 13.03 20.66
CA HIS A 12 16.61 12.17 21.86
C HIS A 12 17.44 10.89 21.65
N LEU A 13 18.02 10.71 20.46
CA LEU A 13 18.76 9.49 20.10
C LEU A 13 20.21 9.45 20.63
N GLY A 14 20.69 10.55 21.23
CA GLY A 14 22.04 10.65 21.76
C GLY A 14 22.26 10.02 23.15
N ASP A 15 21.20 9.75 23.91
CA ASP A 15 21.29 9.38 25.34
C ASP A 15 20.65 8.02 25.68
N ILE A 16 20.13 7.32 24.66
CA ILE A 16 19.78 5.90 24.79
C ILE A 16 21.07 5.10 24.64
N GLY A 17 21.70 4.78 25.79
CA GLY A 17 22.78 3.81 25.85
C GLY A 17 22.33 2.48 25.24
N TRP A 18 22.65 2.28 23.97
CA TRP A 18 22.35 1.05 23.23
C TRP A 18 22.97 -0.12 23.97
N PRO A 19 22.23 -1.05 24.57
CA PRO A 19 22.86 -2.17 25.26
C PRO A 19 23.66 -2.98 24.24
N THR A 20 24.98 -2.75 24.17
CA THR A 20 25.89 -3.31 23.18
C THR A 20 26.10 -4.82 23.35
N GLY A 21 25.39 -5.45 24.31
CA GLY A 21 25.31 -6.89 24.52
C GLY A 21 23.92 -7.52 24.36
N ALA A 22 22.86 -6.76 24.02
CA ALA A 22 21.49 -7.28 23.89
C ALA A 22 20.91 -7.24 22.46
N GLY A 23 21.69 -6.79 21.47
CA GLY A 23 21.25 -6.63 20.07
C GLY A 23 20.76 -7.94 19.44
N ASP A 24 21.47 -9.05 19.64
CA ASP A 24 21.09 -10.34 19.03
C ASP A 24 19.87 -11.01 19.69
N SER A 25 19.65 -10.73 20.99
CA SER A 25 18.61 -11.41 21.78
C SER A 25 17.26 -10.70 21.72
N ALA A 26 17.26 -9.37 21.50
CA ALA A 26 16.04 -8.57 21.41
C ALA A 26 15.40 -8.64 20.02
N GLU A 27 16.20 -8.74 18.94
CA GLU A 27 15.69 -8.81 17.57
C GLU A 27 15.13 -10.20 17.21
N ILE A 28 15.74 -11.27 17.72
CA ILE A 28 15.23 -12.63 17.55
C ILE A 28 14.46 -13.04 18.80
N THR A 29 13.14 -13.08 18.68
CA THR A 29 12.29 -13.52 19.80
C THR A 29 12.49 -15.01 20.13
N GLU A 30 12.19 -15.39 21.37
CA GLU A 30 12.23 -16.80 21.78
C GLU A 30 11.28 -17.67 20.94
N GLN A 31 10.17 -17.10 20.48
CA GLN A 31 9.23 -17.76 19.57
C GLN A 31 9.88 -18.06 18.21
N MET A 32 10.69 -17.14 17.67
CA MET A 32 11.45 -17.35 16.42
C MET A 32 12.52 -18.43 16.56
N ARG A 33 13.25 -18.45 17.70
CA ARG A 33 14.21 -19.52 18.00
C ARG A 33 13.53 -20.89 18.11
N ARG A 34 12.39 -20.94 18.79
CA ARG A 34 11.61 -22.18 18.89
C ARG A 34 11.11 -22.64 17.52
N LEU A 35 10.63 -21.73 16.68
CA LEU A 35 10.18 -22.04 15.32
C LEU A 35 11.32 -22.60 14.45
N ARG A 36 12.55 -22.05 14.54
CA ARG A 36 13.71 -22.59 13.81
C ARG A 36 14.05 -24.04 14.16
N ARG A 37 13.76 -24.49 15.38
CA ARG A 37 13.99 -25.87 15.84
C ARG A 37 12.88 -26.85 15.43
N GLN A 38 11.79 -26.36 14.84
CA GLN A 38 10.68 -27.21 14.40
C GLN A 38 11.00 -27.92 13.07
N PRO A 39 10.32 -29.05 12.77
CA PRO A 39 10.41 -29.70 11.47
C PRO A 39 10.10 -28.75 10.31
N LEU A 40 10.70 -29.00 9.14
CA LEU A 40 10.55 -28.18 7.94
C LEU A 40 9.08 -27.86 7.64
N ARG A 41 8.20 -28.86 7.63
CA ARG A 41 6.75 -28.69 7.37
C ARG A 41 6.07 -27.66 8.27
N VAL A 42 6.45 -27.61 9.55
CA VAL A 42 5.90 -26.64 10.51
C VAL A 42 6.41 -25.23 10.20
N ARG A 43 7.69 -25.10 9.85
CA ARG A 43 8.30 -23.82 9.43
C ARG A 43 7.70 -23.31 8.13
N GLN A 44 7.49 -24.20 7.16
CA GLN A 44 6.83 -23.90 5.89
C GLN A 44 5.44 -23.33 6.12
N HIS A 45 4.61 -24.05 6.89
CA HIS A 45 3.26 -23.61 7.20
C HIS A 45 3.25 -22.26 7.93
N ALA A 46 4.11 -22.09 8.94
CA ALA A 46 4.21 -20.83 9.67
C ALA A 46 4.59 -19.64 8.78
N TYR A 47 5.49 -19.85 7.80
CA TYR A 47 5.85 -18.82 6.84
C TYR A 47 4.73 -18.53 5.83
N LEU A 48 4.12 -19.57 5.24
CA LEU A 48 3.04 -19.41 4.27
C LEU A 48 1.83 -18.67 4.88
N GLU A 49 1.38 -19.09 6.06
CA GLU A 49 0.24 -18.47 6.74
C GLU A 49 0.61 -17.11 7.35
N GLY A 50 1.70 -17.06 8.11
CA GLY A 50 2.07 -15.89 8.90
C GLY A 50 2.59 -14.72 8.06
N ARG A 51 3.27 -15.02 6.93
CA ARG A 51 3.88 -14.01 6.07
C ARG A 51 3.05 -13.81 4.80
N LEU A 52 3.00 -14.81 3.93
CA LEU A 52 2.44 -14.66 2.58
C LEU A 52 0.93 -14.44 2.57
N VAL A 53 0.15 -15.24 3.31
CA VAL A 53 -1.31 -15.11 3.35
C VAL A 53 -1.74 -13.79 4.00
N ALA A 54 -1.12 -13.43 5.13
CA ALA A 54 -1.39 -12.18 5.82
C ALA A 54 -1.07 -10.96 4.95
N GLU A 55 0.09 -10.95 4.28
CA GLU A 55 0.47 -9.86 3.37
C GLU A 55 -0.44 -9.80 2.15
N HIS A 56 -0.70 -10.93 1.49
CA HIS A 56 -1.61 -11.02 0.36
C HIS A 56 -3.00 -10.45 0.70
N ALA A 57 -3.56 -10.83 1.86
CA ALA A 57 -4.85 -10.33 2.31
C ALA A 57 -4.84 -8.81 2.54
N TRP A 58 -3.76 -8.28 3.13
CA TRP A 58 -3.59 -6.85 3.34
C TRP A 58 -3.50 -6.08 2.01
N TYR A 59 -2.68 -6.56 1.06
CA TYR A 59 -2.51 -5.96 -0.26
C TYR A 59 -3.82 -5.96 -1.04
N THR A 60 -4.54 -7.09 -1.03
CA THR A 60 -5.86 -7.22 -1.65
C THR A 60 -6.87 -6.24 -1.05
N ALA A 61 -6.94 -6.16 0.28
CA ALA A 61 -7.84 -5.23 0.97
C ALA A 61 -7.52 -3.77 0.62
N LYS A 62 -6.23 -3.44 0.50
CA LYS A 62 -5.76 -2.10 0.15
C LYS A 62 -6.08 -1.74 -1.30
N ALA A 63 -5.84 -2.65 -2.24
CA ALA A 63 -6.25 -2.51 -3.63
C ALA A 63 -7.75 -2.22 -3.73
N ARG A 64 -8.60 -3.06 -3.11
CA ARG A 64 -10.06 -2.88 -3.09
C ARG A 64 -10.51 -1.55 -2.49
N ARG A 65 -9.82 -1.05 -1.46
CA ARG A 65 -10.11 0.26 -0.86
C ARG A 65 -9.82 1.39 -1.87
N PHE A 66 -8.65 1.37 -2.51
CA PHE A 66 -8.30 2.39 -3.49
C PHE A 66 -9.15 2.31 -4.75
N THR A 67 -9.52 1.12 -5.22
CA THR A 67 -10.48 0.96 -6.32
C THR A 67 -11.83 1.61 -5.99
N ARG A 68 -12.34 1.44 -4.76
CA ARG A 68 -13.61 2.07 -4.33
C ARG A 68 -13.49 3.59 -4.29
N ILE A 69 -12.39 4.12 -3.75
CA ILE A 69 -12.13 5.56 -3.71
C ILE A 69 -12.01 6.13 -5.13
N ALA A 70 -11.26 5.45 -6.01
CA ALA A 70 -11.10 5.83 -7.41
C ALA A 70 -12.45 5.86 -8.16
N ARG A 71 -13.30 4.86 -7.97
CA ARG A 71 -14.65 4.84 -8.57
C ARG A 71 -15.49 6.00 -8.07
N ARG A 72 -15.56 6.23 -6.75
CA ARG A 72 -16.32 7.35 -6.17
C ARG A 72 -15.88 8.69 -6.76
N TRP A 73 -14.57 8.97 -6.78
CA TRP A 73 -14.06 10.22 -7.34
C TRP A 73 -14.25 10.34 -8.84
N THR A 74 -14.17 9.23 -9.59
CA THR A 74 -14.52 9.22 -11.02
C THR A 74 -15.99 9.60 -11.22
N THR A 75 -16.90 9.02 -10.42
CA THR A 75 -18.33 9.33 -10.49
C THR A 75 -18.61 10.78 -10.11
N VAL A 76 -17.97 11.29 -9.06
CA VAL A 76 -18.08 12.71 -8.66
C VAL A 76 -17.59 13.63 -9.78
N ALA A 77 -16.43 13.34 -10.38
CA ALA A 77 -15.91 14.13 -11.49
C ALA A 77 -16.84 14.09 -12.71
N PHE A 78 -17.40 12.92 -13.04
CA PHE A 78 -18.36 12.78 -14.13
C PHE A 78 -19.64 13.60 -13.89
N ILE A 79 -20.20 13.55 -12.68
CA ILE A 79 -21.37 14.37 -12.30
C ILE A 79 -21.03 15.86 -12.35
N ALA A 80 -19.85 16.27 -11.84
CA ALA A 80 -19.41 17.66 -11.88
C ALA A 80 -19.28 18.16 -13.32
N THR A 81 -18.75 17.35 -14.24
CA THR A 81 -18.68 17.68 -15.66
C THR A 81 -20.08 17.85 -16.28
N LEU A 82 -21.03 16.96 -15.96
CA LEU A 82 -22.42 17.09 -16.44
C LEU A 82 -23.10 18.36 -15.90
N LEU A 83 -22.91 18.68 -14.62
CA LEU A 83 -23.43 19.92 -14.01
C LEU A 83 -22.78 21.16 -14.61
N GLY A 84 -21.47 21.14 -14.86
CA GLY A 84 -20.76 22.23 -15.55
C GLY A 84 -21.28 22.45 -16.97
N LEU A 85 -21.51 21.37 -17.72
CA LEU A 85 -22.09 21.44 -19.06
C LEU A 85 -23.52 22.03 -19.02
N ALA A 86 -24.38 21.53 -18.11
CA ALA A 86 -25.73 22.05 -17.93
C ALA A 86 -25.73 23.54 -17.52
N GLY A 87 -24.85 23.94 -16.59
CA GLY A 87 -24.67 25.34 -16.20
C GLY A 87 -24.21 26.23 -17.37
N GLY A 88 -23.34 25.70 -18.23
CA GLY A 88 -22.93 26.36 -19.47
C GLY A 88 -24.13 26.62 -20.41
N PHE A 89 -25.00 25.64 -20.59
CA PHE A 89 -26.24 25.81 -21.36
C PHE A 89 -27.17 26.86 -20.72
N VAL A 90 -27.42 26.79 -19.41
CA VAL A 90 -28.27 27.76 -18.69
C VAL A 90 -27.75 29.19 -18.84
N ARG A 91 -26.43 29.38 -18.78
CA ARG A 91 -25.79 30.69 -19.04
C ARG A 91 -25.95 31.13 -20.49
N ALA A 92 -25.77 30.23 -21.46
CA ALA A 92 -25.93 30.55 -22.88
C ALA A 92 -27.35 31.06 -23.22
N PHE A 93 -28.37 30.59 -22.50
CA PHE A 93 -29.75 31.07 -22.62
C PHE A 93 -30.07 32.29 -21.74
N GLY A 94 -29.09 32.89 -21.06
CA GLY A 94 -29.26 34.13 -20.30
C GLY A 94 -30.07 33.98 -19.00
N LEU A 95 -30.24 32.75 -18.51
CA LEU A 95 -31.13 32.45 -17.36
C LEU A 95 -30.52 32.80 -15.99
N LEU A 96 -29.21 33.10 -15.91
CA LEU A 96 -28.53 33.43 -14.65
C LEU A 96 -27.55 34.61 -14.83
N ASN A 97 -27.86 35.72 -14.16
CA ASN A 97 -27.03 36.93 -14.04
C ASN A 97 -26.27 36.96 -12.68
N TYR A 98 -25.52 35.90 -12.36
CA TYR A 98 -24.84 35.79 -11.07
C TYR A 98 -23.32 35.88 -11.22
N ASP A 99 -22.69 36.87 -10.58
CA ASP A 99 -21.25 37.19 -10.66
C ASP A 99 -20.33 36.17 -9.94
N GLY A 100 -20.88 35.17 -9.25
CA GLY A 100 -20.12 34.15 -8.50
C GLY A 100 -19.58 32.97 -9.33
N LEU A 101 -19.81 32.95 -10.65
CA LEU A 101 -19.51 31.80 -11.51
C LEU A 101 -18.00 31.49 -11.60
N GLY A 102 -17.15 32.51 -11.49
CA GLY A 102 -15.68 32.37 -11.49
C GLY A 102 -15.18 31.58 -10.29
N SER A 103 -15.68 31.87 -9.09
CA SER A 103 -15.30 31.17 -7.86
C SER A 103 -15.75 29.71 -7.87
N ALA A 104 -16.96 29.43 -8.37
CA ALA A 104 -17.46 28.07 -8.52
C ALA A 104 -16.59 27.24 -9.48
N SER A 105 -16.18 27.85 -10.61
CA SER A 105 -15.30 27.22 -11.60
C SER A 105 -13.90 26.94 -11.02
N ALA A 106 -13.34 27.87 -10.24
CA ALA A 106 -12.05 27.70 -9.57
C ALA A 106 -12.08 26.57 -8.53
N ILE A 107 -13.14 26.48 -7.71
CA ILE A 107 -13.32 25.39 -6.74
C ILE A 107 -13.44 24.03 -7.45
N ALA A 108 -14.20 23.97 -8.54
CA ALA A 108 -14.33 22.74 -9.35
C ALA A 108 -13.00 22.32 -10.00
N ALA A 109 -12.23 23.28 -10.51
CA ALA A 109 -10.90 23.04 -11.07
C ALA A 109 -9.93 22.54 -9.99
N ALA A 110 -9.91 23.16 -8.81
CA ALA A 110 -9.07 22.75 -7.68
C ALA A 110 -9.44 21.34 -7.17
N ALA A 111 -10.74 21.04 -7.04
CA ALA A 111 -11.20 19.71 -6.67
C ALA A 111 -10.80 18.65 -7.71
N THR A 112 -10.93 18.98 -9.00
CA THR A 112 -10.52 18.09 -10.10
C THR A 112 -9.01 17.86 -10.09
N ALA A 113 -8.21 18.92 -9.92
CA ALA A 113 -6.76 18.81 -9.81
C ALA A 113 -6.33 17.96 -8.61
N TRP A 114 -7.00 18.12 -7.45
CA TRP A 114 -6.74 17.30 -6.27
C TRP A 114 -7.01 15.80 -6.50
N VAL A 115 -8.09 15.48 -7.22
CA VAL A 115 -8.40 14.10 -7.59
C VAL A 115 -7.36 13.51 -8.54
N GLN A 116 -6.93 14.28 -9.54
CA GLN A 116 -5.88 13.86 -10.49
C GLN A 116 -4.54 13.62 -9.77
N LEU A 117 -4.17 14.51 -8.85
CA LEU A 117 -2.94 14.40 -8.06
C LEU A 117 -2.93 13.16 -7.16
N LYS A 118 -4.07 12.77 -6.60
CA LYS A 118 -4.13 11.61 -5.69
C LYS A 118 -3.95 10.25 -6.36
N GLN A 119 -3.95 10.16 -7.69
CA GLN A 119 -3.59 8.97 -8.47
C GLN A 119 -4.14 7.63 -7.92
N TYR A 120 -5.40 7.62 -7.46
CA TYR A 120 -5.99 6.45 -6.79
C TYR A 120 -6.09 5.20 -7.69
N ARG A 121 -6.22 5.40 -9.01
CA ARG A 121 -6.26 4.31 -9.99
C ARG A 121 -4.90 3.60 -10.14
N PRO A 122 -3.79 4.33 -10.42
CA PRO A 122 -2.44 3.75 -10.37
C PRO A 122 -2.14 3.01 -9.06
N LEU A 123 -2.48 3.61 -7.91
CA LEU A 123 -2.29 2.98 -6.59
C LEU A 123 -3.06 1.66 -6.47
N ALA A 124 -4.33 1.63 -6.88
CA ALA A 124 -5.13 0.41 -6.83
C ALA A 124 -4.56 -0.70 -7.75
N ALA A 125 -4.15 -0.34 -8.96
CA ALA A 125 -3.60 -1.28 -9.93
C ALA A 125 -2.31 -1.92 -9.41
N ALA A 126 -1.42 -1.12 -8.84
CA ALA A 126 -0.14 -1.63 -8.38
C ALA A 126 -0.26 -2.50 -7.12
N TYR A 127 -1.13 -2.15 -6.17
CA TYR A 127 -1.42 -3.05 -5.05
C TYR A 127 -2.07 -4.36 -5.49
N SER A 128 -2.86 -4.33 -6.57
CA SER A 128 -3.43 -5.55 -7.15
C SER A 128 -2.37 -6.42 -7.83
N LEU A 129 -1.41 -5.80 -8.52
CA LEU A 129 -0.29 -6.51 -9.14
C LEU A 129 0.58 -7.20 -8.09
N THR A 130 1.04 -6.48 -7.06
CA THR A 130 1.82 -7.08 -5.95
C THR A 130 1.06 -8.22 -5.28
N SER A 131 -0.26 -8.09 -5.08
CA SER A 131 -1.04 -9.21 -4.54
C SER A 131 -1.01 -10.45 -5.45
N HIS A 132 -1.05 -10.27 -6.76
CA HIS A 132 -0.98 -11.38 -7.70
C HIS A 132 0.40 -12.05 -7.69
N GLU A 133 1.47 -11.25 -7.64
CA GLU A 133 2.85 -11.74 -7.55
C GLU A 133 3.09 -12.54 -6.26
N LEU A 134 2.58 -12.06 -5.11
CA LEU A 134 2.64 -12.81 -3.84
C LEU A 134 1.94 -14.18 -3.94
N LEU A 135 0.84 -14.26 -4.70
CA LEU A 135 0.13 -15.52 -4.90
C LEU A 135 0.94 -16.50 -5.76
N LEU A 136 1.66 -16.00 -6.78
CA LEU A 136 2.58 -16.81 -7.60
C LEU A 136 3.76 -17.33 -6.77
N VAL A 137 4.36 -16.47 -5.93
CA VAL A 137 5.44 -16.86 -5.01
C VAL A 137 4.97 -17.95 -4.05
N LYS A 138 3.78 -17.78 -3.46
CA LYS A 138 3.16 -18.79 -2.59
C LYS A 138 3.00 -20.13 -3.31
N ALA A 139 2.43 -20.11 -4.52
CA ALA A 139 2.23 -21.32 -5.32
C ALA A 139 3.57 -22.02 -5.62
N GLY A 140 4.62 -21.26 -5.97
CA GLY A 140 5.96 -21.81 -6.19
C GLY A 140 6.52 -22.51 -4.94
N LEU A 141 6.42 -21.86 -3.77
CA LEU A 141 6.90 -22.41 -2.50
C LEU A 141 6.17 -23.67 -2.06
N GLU A 142 4.87 -23.80 -2.39
CA GLU A 142 4.07 -24.99 -2.08
C GLU A 142 4.49 -26.22 -2.90
N THR A 143 5.13 -26.03 -4.07
CA THR A 143 5.56 -27.13 -4.95
C THR A 143 6.92 -27.75 -4.59
N LEU A 144 7.73 -27.08 -3.75
CA LEU A 144 9.12 -27.46 -3.46
C LEU A 144 9.27 -28.69 -2.56
N GLY A 145 8.19 -29.21 -1.97
CA GLY A 145 8.24 -30.44 -1.17
C GLY A 145 9.11 -30.31 0.09
N ASP A 146 9.95 -31.32 0.35
CA ASP A 146 10.76 -31.47 1.59
C ASP A 146 12.24 -31.05 1.44
N ASP A 147 12.64 -30.40 0.35
CA ASP A 147 14.00 -29.88 0.20
C ASP A 147 14.17 -28.58 1.00
N GLU A 148 14.77 -28.68 2.19
CA GLU A 148 15.00 -27.53 3.08
C GLU A 148 15.92 -26.47 2.47
N ALA A 149 16.98 -26.87 1.75
CA ALA A 149 17.95 -25.95 1.20
C ALA A 149 17.37 -25.16 0.02
N GLN A 150 16.59 -25.83 -0.83
CA GLN A 150 15.88 -25.18 -1.92
C GLN A 150 14.76 -24.27 -1.40
N TRP A 151 14.00 -24.73 -0.40
CA TRP A 151 12.93 -23.95 0.22
C TRP A 151 13.46 -22.67 0.89
N SER A 152 14.55 -22.78 1.66
CA SER A 152 15.16 -21.63 2.32
C SER A 152 15.67 -20.59 1.31
N ARG A 153 16.26 -21.02 0.19
CA ARG A 153 16.70 -20.10 -0.88
C ARG A 153 15.53 -19.35 -1.51
N HIS A 154 14.45 -20.06 -1.86
CA HIS A 154 13.27 -19.41 -2.45
C HIS A 154 12.59 -18.45 -1.48
N CYS A 155 12.58 -18.75 -0.18
CA CYS A 155 12.08 -17.80 0.82
C CYS A 155 12.95 -16.53 0.87
N SER A 156 14.27 -16.69 0.82
CA SER A 156 15.19 -15.54 0.80
C SER A 156 14.99 -14.67 -0.45
N GLU A 157 14.85 -15.29 -1.62
CA GLU A 157 14.60 -14.60 -2.89
C GLU A 157 13.26 -13.85 -2.88
N ALA A 158 12.22 -14.48 -2.31
CA ALA A 158 10.91 -13.87 -2.12
C ALA A 158 10.98 -12.63 -1.21
N GLU A 159 11.63 -12.74 -0.06
CA GLU A 159 11.78 -11.63 0.90
C GLU A 159 12.63 -10.49 0.32
N GLU A 160 13.66 -10.80 -0.47
CA GLU A 160 14.45 -9.80 -1.16
C GLU A 160 13.61 -9.05 -2.20
N ALA A 161 12.79 -9.77 -2.98
CA ALA A 161 11.87 -9.16 -3.94
C ALA A 161 10.86 -8.22 -3.26
N ILE A 162 10.23 -8.68 -2.17
CA ILE A 162 9.28 -7.88 -1.38
C ILE A 162 9.96 -6.63 -0.81
N SER A 163 11.18 -6.76 -0.30
CA SER A 163 11.96 -5.65 0.28
C SER A 163 12.34 -4.61 -0.77
N ARG A 164 12.77 -5.06 -1.96
CA ARG A 164 13.08 -4.17 -3.09
C ARG A 164 11.86 -3.39 -3.54
N GLU A 165 10.71 -4.05 -3.68
CA GLU A 165 9.46 -3.37 -4.02
C GLU A 165 9.13 -2.29 -2.99
N HIS A 166 9.13 -2.61 -1.69
CA HIS A 166 8.81 -1.64 -0.64
C HIS A 166 9.76 -0.42 -0.71
N THR A 167 11.05 -0.65 -0.93
CA THR A 167 12.03 0.42 -1.06
C THR A 167 11.73 1.30 -2.27
N MET A 168 11.40 0.69 -3.42
CA MET A 168 10.98 1.42 -4.61
C MET A 168 9.70 2.24 -4.38
N TRP A 169 8.74 1.69 -3.61
CA TRP A 169 7.53 2.40 -3.19
C TRP A 169 7.82 3.63 -2.33
N LEU A 170 8.77 3.52 -1.40
CA LEU A 170 9.18 4.63 -0.54
C LEU A 170 9.89 5.72 -1.36
N ALA A 171 10.86 5.34 -2.19
CA ALA A 171 11.58 6.27 -3.06
C ALA A 171 10.61 7.03 -3.99
N ARG A 172 9.61 6.34 -4.55
CA ARG A 172 8.58 6.99 -5.40
C ARG A 172 7.68 7.94 -4.62
N ARG A 173 7.49 7.73 -3.31
CA ARG A 173 6.67 8.60 -2.46
C ARG A 173 7.43 9.84 -1.99
N GLU A 174 8.75 9.76 -1.87
CA GLU A 174 9.60 10.89 -1.49
C GLU A 174 9.90 11.82 -2.66
N ALA A 175 9.96 11.28 -3.88
CA ALA A 175 10.20 12.06 -5.10
C ALA A 175 8.95 12.80 -5.65
N ALA A 176 7.77 12.61 -5.05
CA ALA A 176 6.48 13.13 -5.49
C ALA A 176 5.88 14.11 -4.49
#